data_AF-A0A923SBY7-F1
#
_entry.id   AF-A0A923SBY7-F1
#
_cell.length_a   1.000
_cell.length_b   1.000
_cell.length_c   1.000
_cell.angle_alpha   90.00
_cell.angle_beta   90.00
_cell.angle_gamma   90.00
#
_symmetry.space_group_name_H-M   'P 1'
#
loop_
_entity.id
_entity.type
_entity.pdbx_description
1 polymer ?
#
loop_
_entity_poly.entity_id
_entity_poly.type
_entity_poly.pdbx_seq_one_letter_code
_entity_poly.pdbx_strand_id
1 'polypeptide(L)'
;MIVPLAAGSAVDAAARIVTEKVGRNLGQSIVVENQPGAAGLIGAGTVAKAAPDGYTIAGFNDSIMTMVPNLNPKMPWDILKDFEPVSLVATVEWGLVVPTDAPEKSAADLIANAKRRPGAINYGSGGNGSPQHIAMALFASQSGLNMKHVPYKGATQAAMGVAGKEVDAAFQGIATVTSLVKAGKVRLIGVTTPQRMPQFPDVPTVSESGLPGFEFNSWFAIMAPAGTPRDITHRLASEVQKALADPEVREKLAAQGLTPRGSSPEELGSATRAQLAKYGALIKANNITAE
;
A
#
# COMPACT_ATOMS: atom_id res chain seq x y z
N MET A 1 1.99 18.69 2.32
CA MET A 1 2.13 17.24 2.53
C MET A 1 2.81 16.63 1.33
N ILE A 2 3.96 16.00 1.54
CA ILE A 2 4.66 15.25 0.49
C ILE A 2 4.14 13.82 0.50
N VAL A 3 3.66 13.35 -0.66
CA VAL A 3 3.23 11.97 -0.91
C VAL A 3 4.25 11.35 -1.87
N PRO A 4 5.13 10.45 -1.42
CA PRO A 4 6.19 9.85 -2.23
C PRO A 4 5.69 8.74 -3.19
N LEU A 5 4.47 8.91 -3.70
CA LEU A 5 3.75 7.95 -4.54
C LEU A 5 3.10 8.71 -5.70
N ALA A 6 2.85 8.00 -6.80
CA ALA A 6 2.20 8.58 -7.97
C ALA A 6 0.80 9.14 -7.62
N ALA A 7 0.42 10.22 -8.30
CA ALA A 7 -0.92 10.78 -8.23
C ALA A 7 -1.97 9.73 -8.64
N GLY A 8 -3.13 9.72 -7.98
CA GLY A 8 -4.17 8.72 -8.19
C GLY A 8 -3.90 7.35 -7.56
N SER A 9 -2.80 7.18 -6.81
CA SER A 9 -2.63 6.02 -5.93
C SER A 9 -3.63 6.04 -4.77
N ALA A 10 -3.86 4.89 -4.13
CA ALA A 10 -4.76 4.79 -2.97
C ALA A 10 -4.38 5.75 -1.84
N VAL A 11 -3.08 5.95 -1.60
CA VAL A 11 -2.57 6.92 -0.61
C VAL A 11 -2.84 8.35 -1.04
N ASP A 12 -2.58 8.72 -2.30
CA ASP A 12 -2.84 10.07 -2.81
C ASP A 12 -4.34 10.43 -2.68
N ALA A 13 -5.23 9.52 -3.08
CA ALA A 13 -6.68 9.69 -2.92
C ALA A 13 -7.07 9.89 -1.45
N ALA A 14 -6.58 9.03 -0.55
CA ALA A 14 -6.84 9.12 0.88
C ALA A 14 -6.32 10.44 1.49
N ALA A 15 -5.08 10.80 1.15
CA ALA A 15 -4.42 12.00 1.63
C ALA A 15 -5.22 13.24 1.26
N ARG A 16 -5.67 13.37 0.00
CA ARG A 16 -6.48 14.51 -0.47
C ARG A 16 -7.79 14.62 0.29
N ILE A 17 -8.54 13.53 0.44
CA ILE A 17 -9.83 13.51 1.17
C ILE A 17 -9.64 13.95 2.63
N VAL A 18 -8.66 13.38 3.32
CA VAL A 18 -8.45 13.62 4.76
C VAL A 18 -7.88 15.01 5.01
N THR A 19 -6.88 15.42 4.22
CA THR A 19 -6.23 16.72 4.39
C THR A 19 -7.12 17.90 4.04
N GLU A 20 -8.10 17.74 3.13
CA GLU A 20 -9.13 18.75 2.86
C GLU A 20 -9.96 19.04 4.12
N LYS A 21 -10.44 17.99 4.81
CA LYS A 21 -11.22 18.14 6.04
C LYS A 21 -10.36 18.67 7.20
N VAL A 22 -9.15 18.14 7.38
CA VAL A 22 -8.19 18.62 8.39
C VAL A 22 -7.90 20.11 8.16
N GLY A 23 -7.66 20.51 6.91
CA GLY A 23 -7.37 21.90 6.58
C GLY A 23 -8.54 22.84 6.88
N ARG A 24 -9.78 22.42 6.60
CA ARG A 24 -10.99 23.15 7.00
C ARG A 24 -11.08 23.31 8.52
N ASN A 25 -10.82 22.25 9.28
CA ASN A 25 -10.87 22.30 10.74
C ASN A 25 -9.77 23.21 11.34
N LEU A 26 -8.58 23.20 10.75
CA LEU A 26 -7.44 24.02 11.19
C LEU A 26 -7.53 25.49 10.73
N GLY A 27 -8.37 25.79 9.74
CA GLY A 27 -8.36 27.08 9.04
C GLY A 27 -7.06 27.31 8.24
N GLN A 28 -6.39 26.24 7.82
CA GLN A 28 -5.10 26.27 7.12
C GLN A 28 -5.12 25.25 5.97
N SER A 29 -4.69 25.67 4.78
CA SER A 29 -4.66 24.77 3.62
C SER A 29 -3.50 23.80 3.71
N ILE A 30 -3.76 22.50 3.46
CA ILE A 30 -2.72 21.48 3.30
C ILE A 30 -2.60 21.15 1.82
N VAL A 31 -1.51 21.59 1.19
CA VAL A 31 -1.23 21.29 -0.22
C VAL A 31 -0.61 19.90 -0.32
N VAL A 32 -1.15 19.04 -1.19
CA VAL A 32 -0.61 17.70 -1.46
C VAL A 32 0.31 17.74 -2.69
N GLU A 33 1.56 17.34 -2.50
CA GLU A 33 2.58 17.26 -3.55
C GLU A 33 3.05 15.81 -3.72
N ASN A 34 2.91 15.28 -4.93
CA ASN A 34 3.38 13.93 -5.25
C ASN A 34 4.85 13.95 -5.68
N GLN A 35 5.73 13.29 -4.93
CA GLN A 35 7.17 13.14 -5.25
C GLN A 35 7.56 11.65 -5.41
N PRO A 36 7.10 10.97 -6.48
CA PRO A 36 7.42 9.56 -6.70
C PRO A 36 8.88 9.35 -7.09
N GLY A 37 9.38 8.14 -6.89
CA GLY A 37 10.69 7.70 -7.40
C GLY A 37 11.44 6.82 -6.42
N ALA A 38 12.20 5.86 -6.95
CA ALA A 38 12.99 4.89 -6.19
C ALA A 38 12.21 4.27 -5.01
N ALA A 39 11.03 3.70 -5.27
CA ALA A 39 10.16 3.12 -4.24
C ALA A 39 9.75 4.09 -3.10
N GLY A 40 9.73 5.40 -3.39
CA GLY A 40 9.38 6.46 -2.43
C GLY A 40 10.56 7.03 -1.65
N LEU A 41 11.77 6.53 -1.86
CA LEU A 41 12.98 6.99 -1.16
C LEU A 41 13.25 8.48 -1.37
N ILE A 42 12.97 9.01 -2.56
CA ILE A 42 13.23 10.42 -2.91
C ILE A 42 12.35 11.35 -2.07
N GLY A 43 11.02 11.23 -2.18
CA GLY A 43 10.10 12.09 -1.43
C GLY A 43 10.20 11.90 0.08
N ALA A 44 10.43 10.67 0.57
CA ALA A 44 10.67 10.43 1.99
C ALA A 44 11.97 11.10 2.47
N GLY A 45 13.04 11.08 1.65
CA GLY A 45 14.28 11.77 1.96
C GLY A 45 14.16 13.30 1.98
N THR A 46 13.25 13.88 1.17
CA THR A 46 12.90 15.29 1.26
C THR A 46 12.28 15.62 2.62
N VAL A 47 11.33 14.80 3.09
CA VAL A 47 10.65 15.01 4.38
C VAL A 47 11.62 14.82 5.55
N ALA A 48 12.48 13.81 5.52
CA ALA A 48 13.48 13.56 6.57
C ALA A 48 14.43 14.76 6.80
N LYS A 49 14.62 15.61 5.77
CA LYS A 49 15.49 16.80 5.82
C LYS A 49 14.73 18.11 6.03
N ALA A 50 13.40 18.08 6.10
CA ALA A 50 12.60 19.27 6.25
C ALA A 50 12.68 19.83 7.68
N ALA A 51 12.34 21.11 7.83
CA ALA A 51 12.27 21.73 9.15
C ALA A 51 11.19 21.04 10.02
N PRO A 52 11.48 20.73 11.30
CA PRO A 52 10.53 20.08 12.19
C PRO A 52 9.54 21.08 12.81
N ASP A 53 8.92 21.92 11.99
CA ASP A 53 8.04 23.02 12.40
C ASP A 53 6.54 22.73 12.18
N GLY A 54 6.21 21.56 11.64
CA GLY A 54 4.84 21.13 11.36
C GLY A 54 4.28 21.55 10.00
N TYR A 55 5.00 22.36 9.20
CA TYR A 55 4.51 22.82 7.89
C TYR A 55 4.87 21.86 6.76
N THR A 56 5.86 20.98 6.97
CA THR A 56 6.12 19.85 6.09
C THR A 56 5.75 18.55 6.79
N ILE A 57 4.80 17.82 6.22
CA ILE A 57 4.37 16.49 6.68
C ILE A 57 4.35 15.51 5.50
N ALA A 58 4.41 14.23 5.83
CA ALA A 58 4.45 13.11 4.89
C ALA A 58 3.13 12.34 4.86
N GLY A 59 2.77 11.81 3.70
CA GLY A 59 1.77 10.77 3.56
C GLY A 59 2.39 9.49 3.00
N PHE A 60 2.71 8.52 3.86
CA PHE A 60 3.44 7.30 3.50
C PHE A 60 2.55 6.07 3.47
N ASN A 61 2.83 5.13 2.57
CA ASN A 61 2.38 3.77 2.77
C ASN A 61 3.36 3.00 3.67
N ASP A 62 2.88 1.90 4.21
CA ASP A 62 3.67 1.00 5.05
C ASP A 62 4.86 0.38 4.32
N SER A 63 4.77 0.12 3.02
CA SER A 63 5.92 -0.36 2.22
C SER A 63 7.13 0.56 2.33
N ILE A 64 6.95 1.87 2.18
CA ILE A 64 8.02 2.86 2.39
C ILE A 64 8.52 2.79 3.83
N MET A 65 7.60 2.69 4.79
CA MET A 65 7.95 2.74 6.21
C MET A 65 8.63 1.45 6.71
N THR A 66 8.30 0.28 6.18
CA THR A 66 8.59 -1.01 6.86
C THR A 66 9.07 -2.13 5.93
N MET A 67 8.80 -2.07 4.63
CA MET A 67 9.25 -3.10 3.68
C MET A 67 10.54 -2.68 2.97
N VAL A 68 10.55 -1.51 2.34
CA VAL A 68 11.71 -0.96 1.62
C VAL A 68 12.95 -0.87 2.50
N PRO A 69 12.89 -0.43 3.77
CA PRO A 69 14.06 -0.41 4.65
C PRO A 69 14.68 -1.78 4.91
N ASN A 70 13.89 -2.86 4.77
CA ASN A 70 14.37 -4.23 4.92
C ASN A 70 14.89 -4.84 3.61
N LEU A 71 14.67 -4.20 2.45
CA LEU A 71 15.14 -4.65 1.14
C LEU A 71 16.41 -3.93 0.70
N ASN A 72 16.53 -2.64 1.06
CA ASN A 72 17.62 -1.81 0.61
C ASN A 72 18.63 -1.58 1.74
N PRO A 73 19.85 -2.13 1.66
CA PRO A 73 20.87 -1.91 2.70
C PRO A 73 21.43 -0.48 2.71
N LYS A 74 21.20 0.31 1.65
CA LYS A 74 21.69 1.69 1.48
C LYS A 74 20.55 2.70 1.62
N MET A 75 19.79 2.61 2.71
CA MET A 75 18.72 3.56 2.99
C MET A 75 19.29 4.96 3.27
N PRO A 76 18.73 6.02 2.66
CA PRO A 76 19.17 7.40 2.90
C PRO A 76 18.56 8.04 4.16
N TRP A 77 17.72 7.30 4.89
CA TRP A 77 17.03 7.71 6.11
C TRP A 77 16.62 6.47 6.93
N ASP A 78 16.36 6.66 8.22
CA ASP A 78 15.87 5.65 9.15
C ASP A 78 14.45 6.01 9.59
N ILE A 79 13.48 5.14 9.28
CA ILE A 79 12.07 5.38 9.58
C ILE A 79 11.78 5.65 11.06
N LEU A 80 12.60 5.11 11.98
CA LEU A 80 12.39 5.24 13.42
C LEU A 80 13.12 6.43 14.03
N LYS A 81 14.07 7.04 13.32
CA LYS A 81 14.88 8.15 13.84
C LYS A 81 14.63 9.47 13.13
N ASP A 82 14.32 9.43 11.84
CA ASP A 82 14.23 10.63 10.99
C ASP A 82 12.78 11.12 10.80
N PHE A 83 11.81 10.45 11.45
CA PHE A 83 10.39 10.77 11.36
C PHE A 83 9.67 10.66 12.70
N GLU A 84 8.71 11.55 12.92
CA GLU A 84 7.73 11.48 14.00
C GLU A 84 6.39 10.92 13.47
N PRO A 85 5.76 9.97 14.18
CA PRO A 85 4.44 9.49 13.82
C PRO A 85 3.36 10.55 14.08
N VAL A 86 2.37 10.64 13.20
CA VAL A 86 1.18 11.48 13.43
C VAL A 86 -0.05 10.61 13.59
N SER A 87 -0.48 9.89 12.56
CA SER A 87 -1.68 9.05 12.66
C SER A 87 -1.75 8.00 11.55
N LEU A 88 -2.16 6.78 11.92
CA LEU A 88 -2.64 5.77 10.98
C LEU A 88 -3.96 6.25 10.40
N VAL A 89 -4.03 6.45 9.09
CA VAL A 89 -5.22 7.03 8.46
C VAL A 89 -6.19 5.96 8.00
N ALA A 90 -5.71 5.01 7.22
CA ALA A 90 -6.55 3.96 6.63
C ALA A 90 -5.75 2.69 6.34
N THR A 91 -6.44 1.54 6.37
CA THR A 91 -5.95 0.31 5.73
C THR A 91 -6.42 0.24 4.30
N VAL A 92 -5.63 -0.42 3.46
CA VAL A 92 -5.95 -0.72 2.07
C VAL A 92 -6.23 -2.21 1.98
N GLU A 93 -7.40 -2.55 1.45
CA GLU A 93 -7.72 -3.93 1.13
C GLU A 93 -7.08 -4.31 -0.21
N TRP A 94 -6.58 -5.55 -0.32
CA TRP A 94 -5.83 -6.02 -1.48
C TRP A 94 -6.50 -7.19 -2.17
N GLY A 95 -6.23 -7.31 -3.46
CA GLY A 95 -6.72 -8.40 -4.28
C GLY A 95 -5.75 -8.80 -5.38
N LEU A 96 -5.77 -10.09 -5.71
CA LEU A 96 -5.06 -10.68 -6.84
C LEU A 96 -5.89 -10.51 -8.09
N VAL A 97 -5.35 -9.82 -9.08
CA VAL A 97 -5.99 -9.58 -10.37
C VAL A 97 -5.23 -10.24 -11.51
N VAL A 98 -5.97 -10.65 -12.54
CA VAL A 98 -5.49 -11.22 -13.81
C VAL A 98 -6.25 -10.57 -14.99
N PRO A 99 -5.81 -10.72 -16.25
CA PRO A 99 -6.59 -10.28 -17.40
C PRO A 99 -8.00 -10.89 -17.41
N THR A 100 -9.00 -10.15 -17.93
CA THR A 100 -10.41 -10.59 -17.89
C THR A 100 -10.66 -11.94 -18.55
N ASP A 101 -9.93 -12.26 -19.60
CA ASP A 101 -10.07 -13.50 -20.38
C ASP A 101 -9.08 -14.59 -19.97
N ALA A 102 -8.27 -14.34 -18.94
CA ALA A 102 -7.41 -15.36 -18.35
C ALA A 102 -8.26 -16.55 -17.83
N PRO A 103 -7.77 -17.79 -17.97
CA PRO A 103 -8.51 -18.97 -17.53
C PRO A 103 -8.64 -19.06 -16.00
N GLU A 104 -7.77 -18.37 -15.25
CA GLU A 104 -7.76 -18.36 -13.78
C GLU A 104 -9.00 -17.67 -13.22
N LYS A 105 -9.66 -18.33 -12.26
CA LYS A 105 -10.80 -17.79 -11.53
C LYS A 105 -10.55 -17.72 -10.02
N SER A 106 -9.45 -18.30 -9.56
CA SER A 106 -9.06 -18.38 -8.16
C SER A 106 -7.53 -18.34 -8.00
N ALA A 107 -7.06 -18.15 -6.77
CA ALA A 107 -5.62 -18.25 -6.47
C ALA A 107 -5.07 -19.67 -6.75
N ALA A 108 -5.84 -20.74 -6.50
CA ALA A 108 -5.45 -22.10 -6.85
C ALA A 108 -5.22 -22.28 -8.36
N ASP A 109 -6.07 -21.68 -9.21
CA ASP A 109 -5.89 -21.79 -10.66
C ASP A 109 -4.57 -21.18 -11.10
N LEU A 110 -4.22 -19.99 -10.57
CA LEU A 110 -2.96 -19.34 -10.85
C LEU A 110 -1.77 -20.17 -10.35
N ILE A 111 -1.85 -20.70 -9.12
CA ILE A 111 -0.81 -21.58 -8.56
C ILE A 111 -0.62 -22.82 -9.43
N ALA A 112 -1.71 -23.49 -9.80
CA ALA A 112 -1.66 -24.68 -10.63
C ALA A 112 -1.08 -24.37 -12.02
N ASN A 113 -1.42 -23.23 -12.61
CA ASN A 113 -0.87 -22.81 -13.89
C ASN A 113 0.63 -22.47 -13.81
N ALA A 114 1.04 -21.71 -12.80
CA ALA A 114 2.43 -21.34 -12.57
C ALA A 114 3.31 -22.57 -12.29
N LYS A 115 2.81 -23.58 -11.56
CA LYS A 115 3.53 -24.85 -11.34
C LYS A 115 3.75 -25.64 -12.62
N ARG A 116 2.79 -25.62 -13.56
CA ARG A 116 2.94 -26.28 -14.87
C ARG A 116 3.92 -25.55 -15.79
N ARG A 117 4.12 -24.25 -15.58
CA ARG A 117 4.95 -23.39 -16.43
C ARG A 117 5.90 -22.51 -15.60
N PRO A 118 6.90 -23.11 -14.91
CA PRO A 118 7.80 -22.35 -14.05
C PRO A 118 8.51 -21.22 -14.81
N GLY A 119 8.49 -20.00 -14.27
CA GLY A 119 9.11 -18.82 -14.85
C GLY A 119 8.34 -18.18 -16.02
N ALA A 120 7.21 -18.75 -16.45
CA ALA A 120 6.43 -18.23 -17.57
C ALA A 120 5.41 -17.15 -17.18
N ILE A 121 5.02 -17.09 -15.90
CA ILE A 121 4.06 -16.11 -15.40
C ILE A 121 4.81 -14.84 -15.00
N ASN A 122 4.48 -13.73 -15.65
CA ASN A 122 4.96 -12.41 -15.31
C ASN A 122 3.97 -11.71 -14.37
N TYR A 123 4.47 -11.05 -13.34
CA TYR A 123 3.63 -10.23 -12.48
C TYR A 123 4.05 -8.76 -12.47
N GLY A 124 3.05 -7.88 -12.43
CA GLY A 124 3.25 -6.44 -12.36
C GLY A 124 3.37 -5.94 -10.93
N SER A 125 4.21 -4.95 -10.70
CA SER A 125 4.22 -4.16 -9.47
C SER A 125 4.34 -2.66 -9.75
N GLY A 126 4.10 -1.84 -8.73
CA GLY A 126 4.35 -0.40 -8.80
C GLY A 126 5.83 -0.01 -8.73
N GLY A 127 6.75 -0.97 -8.84
CA GLY A 127 8.18 -0.80 -8.71
C GLY A 127 8.80 -1.78 -7.70
N ASN A 128 10.12 -1.86 -7.70
CA ASN A 128 10.88 -2.67 -6.73
C ASN A 128 10.57 -2.18 -5.31
N GLY A 129 10.29 -3.10 -4.41
CA GLY A 129 9.92 -2.81 -3.02
C GLY A 129 8.50 -2.27 -2.79
N SER A 130 7.71 -2.02 -3.85
CA SER A 130 6.30 -1.60 -3.70
C SER A 130 5.48 -2.68 -2.99
N PRO A 131 4.33 -2.36 -2.37
CA PRO A 131 3.54 -3.39 -1.69
C PRO A 131 3.06 -4.50 -2.65
N GLN A 132 2.78 -4.18 -3.92
CA GLN A 132 2.50 -5.19 -4.97
C GLN A 132 3.64 -6.20 -5.14
N HIS A 133 4.89 -5.70 -5.18
CA HIS A 133 6.07 -6.53 -5.33
C HIS A 133 6.20 -7.49 -4.14
N ILE A 134 6.06 -6.97 -2.92
CA ILE A 134 6.17 -7.78 -1.70
C ILE A 134 5.03 -8.78 -1.57
N ALA A 135 3.79 -8.39 -1.90
CA ALA A 135 2.66 -9.31 -1.91
C ALA A 135 2.87 -10.46 -2.90
N MET A 136 3.32 -10.17 -4.13
CA MET A 136 3.59 -11.19 -5.14
C MET A 136 4.79 -12.06 -4.79
N ALA A 137 5.86 -11.49 -4.25
CA ALA A 137 7.04 -12.24 -3.81
C ALA A 137 6.72 -13.18 -2.63
N LEU A 138 5.94 -12.71 -1.64
CA LEU A 138 5.45 -13.55 -0.55
C LEU A 138 4.54 -14.67 -1.08
N PHE A 139 3.62 -14.36 -1.98
CA PHE A 139 2.74 -15.34 -2.59
C PHE A 139 3.54 -16.40 -3.35
N ALA A 140 4.47 -15.99 -4.21
CA ALA A 140 5.31 -16.89 -4.99
C ALA A 140 6.17 -17.78 -4.08
N SER A 141 6.84 -17.20 -3.07
CA SER A 141 7.67 -17.96 -2.13
C SER A 141 6.85 -18.99 -1.34
N GLN A 142 5.75 -18.57 -0.70
CA GLN A 142 4.92 -19.46 0.12
C GLN A 142 4.21 -20.57 -0.68
N SER A 143 3.95 -20.33 -1.97
CA SER A 143 3.33 -21.33 -2.86
C SER A 143 4.35 -22.15 -3.67
N GLY A 144 5.65 -21.86 -3.53
CA GLY A 144 6.75 -22.53 -4.23
C GLY A 144 6.76 -22.27 -5.73
N LEU A 145 6.43 -21.05 -6.15
CA LEU A 145 6.36 -20.64 -7.55
C LEU A 145 7.61 -19.86 -7.97
N ASN A 146 8.01 -20.07 -9.23
CA ASN A 146 8.95 -19.20 -9.92
C ASN A 146 8.16 -18.29 -10.87
N MET A 147 8.13 -17.00 -10.57
CA MET A 147 7.40 -15.99 -11.35
C MET A 147 8.32 -14.81 -11.64
N LYS A 148 8.18 -14.21 -12.82
CA LYS A 148 9.04 -13.08 -13.24
C LYS A 148 8.42 -11.76 -12.84
N HIS A 149 9.19 -10.94 -12.13
CA HIS A 149 8.77 -9.60 -11.75
C HIS A 149 8.93 -8.60 -12.91
N VAL A 150 7.90 -7.80 -13.16
CA VAL A 150 7.93 -6.66 -14.10
C VAL A 150 7.57 -5.37 -13.34
N PRO A 151 8.56 -4.52 -12.99
CA PRO A 151 8.31 -3.28 -12.26
C PRO A 151 7.83 -2.15 -13.19
N TYR A 152 6.72 -1.50 -12.83
CA TYR A 152 6.21 -0.29 -13.48
C TYR A 152 6.55 0.96 -12.65
N LYS A 153 6.30 2.16 -13.18
CA LYS A 153 6.51 3.43 -12.43
C LYS A 153 5.34 3.80 -11.51
N GLY A 154 4.56 2.81 -11.08
CA GLY A 154 3.46 3.00 -10.13
C GLY A 154 2.34 1.96 -10.25
N ALA A 155 1.50 1.90 -9.21
CA ALA A 155 0.40 0.94 -9.09
C ALA A 155 -0.57 0.98 -10.28
N THR A 156 -0.97 2.18 -10.69
CA THR A 156 -1.91 2.39 -11.80
C THR A 156 -1.36 1.86 -13.13
N GLN A 157 -0.08 2.09 -13.41
CA GLN A 157 0.56 1.55 -14.62
C GLN A 157 0.61 0.02 -14.58
N ALA A 158 0.94 -0.58 -13.44
CA ALA A 158 0.93 -2.03 -13.29
C ALA A 158 -0.48 -2.64 -13.47
N ALA A 159 -1.52 -1.98 -12.94
CA ALA A 159 -2.90 -2.39 -13.15
C ALA A 159 -3.31 -2.33 -14.63
N MET A 160 -2.86 -1.30 -15.35
CA MET A 160 -3.05 -1.20 -16.80
C MET A 160 -2.24 -2.26 -17.56
N GLY A 161 -1.04 -2.62 -17.10
CA GLY A 161 -0.26 -3.72 -17.66
C GLY A 161 -0.99 -5.06 -17.57
N VAL A 162 -1.69 -5.34 -16.47
CA VAL A 162 -2.57 -6.51 -16.35
C VAL A 162 -3.74 -6.39 -17.33
N ALA A 163 -4.42 -5.24 -17.37
CA ALA A 163 -5.56 -5.02 -18.28
C ALA A 163 -5.17 -5.14 -19.76
N GLY A 164 -3.96 -4.71 -20.11
CA GLY A 164 -3.37 -4.77 -21.44
C GLY A 164 -2.66 -6.09 -21.76
N LYS A 165 -2.60 -7.03 -20.80
CA LYS A 165 -1.92 -8.33 -20.92
C LYS A 165 -0.41 -8.24 -21.14
N GLU A 166 0.22 -7.16 -20.70
CA GLU A 166 1.67 -7.05 -20.63
C GLU A 166 2.24 -7.94 -19.50
N VAL A 167 1.43 -8.18 -18.47
CA VAL A 167 1.71 -9.10 -17.36
C VAL A 167 0.48 -9.95 -17.06
N ASP A 168 0.70 -11.13 -16.49
CA ASP A 168 -0.35 -12.14 -16.27
C ASP A 168 -1.11 -11.94 -14.96
N ALA A 169 -0.47 -11.34 -13.96
CA ALA A 169 -1.08 -11.14 -12.65
C ALA A 169 -0.51 -9.92 -11.91
N ALA A 170 -1.23 -9.42 -10.93
CA ALA A 170 -0.68 -8.55 -9.90
C ALA A 170 -1.54 -8.60 -8.65
N PHE A 171 -0.94 -8.51 -7.47
CA PHE A 171 -1.67 -7.97 -6.33
C PHE A 171 -1.86 -6.47 -6.54
N GLN A 172 -3.04 -5.95 -6.21
CA GLN A 172 -3.36 -4.54 -6.26
C GLN A 172 -4.23 -4.15 -5.06
N GLY A 173 -4.10 -2.90 -4.62
CA GLY A 173 -5.08 -2.31 -3.71
C GLY A 173 -6.43 -2.24 -4.44
N ILE A 174 -7.50 -2.70 -3.79
CA ILE A 174 -8.83 -2.80 -4.39
C ILE A 174 -9.30 -1.45 -4.95
N ALA A 175 -8.95 -0.36 -4.27
CA ALA A 175 -9.10 1.03 -4.73
C ALA A 175 -8.67 1.25 -6.19
N THR A 176 -7.51 0.72 -6.55
CA THR A 176 -6.83 0.96 -7.83
C THR A 176 -7.51 0.19 -8.97
N VAL A 177 -8.09 -0.97 -8.68
CA VAL A 177 -8.61 -1.89 -9.70
C VAL A 177 -10.13 -1.97 -9.73
N THR A 178 -10.86 -1.41 -8.76
CA THR A 178 -12.33 -1.53 -8.68
C THR A 178 -13.03 -1.07 -9.96
N SER A 179 -12.60 0.06 -10.54
CA SER A 179 -13.16 0.55 -11.81
C SER A 179 -12.83 -0.38 -12.98
N LEU A 180 -11.61 -0.92 -13.04
CA LEU A 180 -11.18 -1.87 -14.08
C LEU A 180 -11.93 -3.21 -13.98
N VAL A 181 -12.18 -3.70 -12.76
CA VAL A 181 -12.97 -4.90 -12.51
C VAL A 181 -14.41 -4.68 -12.98
N LYS A 182 -15.05 -3.57 -12.57
CA LYS A 182 -16.42 -3.23 -12.99
C LYS A 182 -16.55 -3.03 -14.51
N ALA A 183 -15.51 -2.51 -15.16
CA ALA A 183 -15.44 -2.33 -16.61
C ALA A 183 -15.06 -3.61 -17.38
N GLY A 184 -14.85 -4.75 -16.69
CA GLY A 184 -14.45 -6.01 -17.31
C GLY A 184 -13.09 -5.93 -18.01
N LYS A 185 -12.16 -5.13 -17.50
CA LYS A 185 -10.78 -5.00 -18.01
C LYS A 185 -9.78 -5.89 -17.29
N VAL A 186 -10.06 -6.24 -16.03
CA VAL A 186 -9.35 -7.26 -15.26
C VAL A 186 -10.35 -8.11 -14.49
N ARG A 187 -9.96 -9.32 -14.09
CA ARG A 187 -10.71 -10.17 -13.16
C ARG A 187 -10.03 -10.18 -11.81
N LEU A 188 -10.80 -9.94 -10.75
CA LEU A 188 -10.36 -10.15 -9.38
C LEU A 188 -10.58 -11.63 -9.00
N ILE A 189 -9.51 -12.35 -8.68
CA ILE A 189 -9.53 -13.81 -8.45
C ILE A 189 -9.19 -14.22 -7.01
N GLY A 190 -8.89 -13.25 -6.14
CA GLY A 190 -8.70 -13.51 -4.73
C GLY A 190 -8.54 -12.23 -3.93
N VAL A 191 -9.11 -12.14 -2.74
CA VAL A 191 -8.86 -11.04 -1.78
C VAL A 191 -7.94 -11.51 -0.66
N THR A 192 -7.15 -10.61 -0.09
CA THR A 192 -6.19 -10.94 0.98
C THR A 192 -6.76 -10.73 2.38
N THR A 193 -8.02 -10.30 2.47
CA THR A 193 -8.76 -10.11 3.71
C THR A 193 -9.02 -11.45 4.41
N PRO A 194 -9.24 -11.44 5.74
CA PRO A 194 -9.60 -12.66 6.49
C PRO A 194 -10.91 -13.32 6.03
N GLN A 195 -11.79 -12.53 5.41
CA GLN A 195 -13.09 -12.97 4.89
C GLN A 195 -13.34 -12.31 3.54
N ARG A 196 -14.26 -12.87 2.74
CA ARG A 196 -14.66 -12.27 1.46
C ARG A 196 -15.19 -10.85 1.66
N MET A 197 -14.93 -10.00 0.67
CA MET A 197 -15.38 -8.61 0.72
C MET A 197 -16.86 -8.53 0.32
N PRO A 198 -17.73 -7.82 1.07
CA PRO A 198 -19.15 -7.71 0.74
C PRO A 198 -19.43 -7.16 -0.67
N GLN A 199 -18.57 -6.27 -1.17
CA GLN A 199 -18.68 -5.75 -2.54
C GLN A 199 -18.25 -6.74 -3.65
N PHE A 200 -17.62 -7.85 -3.29
CA PHE A 200 -17.17 -8.91 -4.19
C PHE A 200 -17.46 -10.30 -3.56
N PRO A 201 -18.74 -10.64 -3.31
CA PRO A 201 -19.11 -11.83 -2.52
C PRO A 201 -18.71 -13.16 -3.19
N ASP A 202 -18.60 -13.16 -4.52
CA ASP A 202 -18.21 -14.33 -5.30
C ASP A 202 -16.69 -14.53 -5.39
N VAL A 203 -15.91 -13.52 -4.97
CA VAL A 203 -14.44 -13.60 -5.00
C VAL A 203 -13.98 -14.23 -3.69
N PRO A 204 -13.28 -15.38 -3.75
CA PRO A 204 -12.78 -16.02 -2.55
C PRO A 204 -11.61 -15.25 -1.92
N THR A 205 -11.29 -15.53 -0.66
CA THR A 205 -9.99 -15.14 -0.11
C THR A 205 -8.85 -15.95 -0.75
N VAL A 206 -7.62 -15.43 -0.75
CA VAL A 206 -6.45 -16.21 -1.17
C VAL A 206 -6.22 -17.39 -0.22
N SER A 207 -6.48 -17.17 1.08
CA SER A 207 -6.39 -18.19 2.13
C SER A 207 -7.31 -19.38 1.87
N GLU A 208 -8.58 -19.15 1.53
CA GLU A 208 -9.53 -20.24 1.27
C GLU A 208 -9.33 -20.90 -0.11
N SER A 209 -8.79 -20.17 -1.09
CA SER A 209 -8.82 -20.60 -2.49
C SER A 209 -7.54 -21.20 -3.02
N GLY A 210 -6.42 -21.16 -2.29
CA GLY A 210 -5.20 -21.78 -2.79
C GLY A 210 -3.97 -21.70 -1.91
N LEU A 211 -3.93 -20.78 -0.94
CA LEU A 211 -2.77 -20.62 -0.06
C LEU A 211 -3.19 -20.33 1.38
N PRO A 212 -3.55 -21.36 2.16
CA PRO A 212 -4.02 -21.21 3.54
C PRO A 212 -3.07 -20.39 4.41
N GLY A 213 -3.62 -19.42 5.13
CA GLY A 213 -2.87 -18.51 6.00
C GLY A 213 -2.19 -17.35 5.28
N PHE A 214 -2.32 -17.23 3.95
CA PHE A 214 -1.84 -16.06 3.23
C PHE A 214 -2.64 -14.82 3.64
N GLU A 215 -1.93 -13.85 4.19
CA GLU A 215 -2.46 -12.54 4.53
C GLU A 215 -1.49 -11.48 4.02
N PHE A 216 -2.03 -10.47 3.36
CA PHE A 216 -1.30 -9.27 3.01
C PHE A 216 -2.21 -8.07 3.18
N ASN A 217 -1.79 -7.13 4.01
CA ASN A 217 -2.45 -5.86 4.19
C ASN A 217 -1.42 -4.75 4.05
N SER A 218 -1.91 -3.57 3.68
CA SER A 218 -1.10 -2.37 3.66
C SER A 218 -1.88 -1.23 4.32
N TRP A 219 -1.17 -0.19 4.70
CA TRP A 219 -1.80 0.97 5.32
C TRP A 219 -1.14 2.28 4.90
N PHE A 220 -1.89 3.35 5.13
CA PHE A 220 -1.50 4.73 4.91
C PHE A 220 -1.40 5.44 6.26
N ALA A 221 -0.29 6.14 6.49
CA ALA A 221 -0.09 6.97 7.66
C ALA A 221 0.45 8.35 7.31
N ILE A 222 0.20 9.28 8.22
CA ILE A 222 0.81 10.61 8.21
C ILE A 222 2.01 10.59 9.17
N MET A 223 3.12 11.14 8.70
CA MET A 223 4.38 11.29 9.43
C MET A 223 4.82 12.76 9.38
N ALA A 224 5.70 13.17 10.28
CA ALA A 224 6.37 14.47 10.28
C ALA A 224 7.90 14.27 10.37
N PRO A 225 8.73 15.29 10.09
CA PRO A 225 10.17 15.22 10.31
C PRO A 225 10.52 14.98 11.79
N ALA A 226 11.63 14.28 12.05
CA ALA A 226 12.15 14.08 13.41
C ALA A 226 12.30 15.40 14.18
N GLY A 227 11.91 15.40 15.45
CA GLY A 227 11.97 16.58 16.31
C GLY A 227 10.80 17.55 16.15
N THR A 228 9.79 17.22 15.33
CA THR A 228 8.55 18.01 15.28
C THR A 228 7.92 18.03 16.68
N PRO A 229 7.58 19.21 17.25
CA PRO A 229 7.02 19.31 18.58
C PRO A 229 5.82 18.39 18.82
N ARG A 230 5.78 17.77 20.00
CA ARG A 230 4.76 16.78 20.36
C ARG A 230 3.34 17.35 20.32
N ASP A 231 3.17 18.60 20.72
CA ASP A 231 1.89 19.31 20.66
C ASP A 231 1.39 19.46 19.22
N ILE A 232 2.30 19.67 18.25
CA ILE A 232 1.97 19.72 16.82
C ILE A 232 1.55 18.34 16.31
N THR A 233 2.32 17.27 16.57
CA THR A 233 1.98 15.92 16.10
C THR A 233 0.67 15.42 16.71
N HIS A 234 0.44 15.68 18.00
CA HIS A 234 -0.82 15.36 18.68
C HIS A 234 -2.00 16.18 18.17
N ARG A 235 -1.81 17.47 17.90
CA ARG A 235 -2.88 18.31 17.32
C ARG A 235 -3.25 17.81 15.92
N LEU A 236 -2.27 17.52 15.07
CA LEU A 236 -2.52 16.96 13.74
C LEU A 236 -3.22 15.60 13.83
N ALA A 237 -2.79 14.73 14.73
CA ALA A 237 -3.44 13.43 14.95
C ALA A 237 -4.91 13.58 15.37
N SER A 238 -5.20 14.52 16.29
CA SER A 238 -6.57 14.82 16.71
C SER A 238 -7.44 15.30 15.54
N GLU A 239 -6.91 16.17 14.67
CA GLU A 239 -7.65 16.63 13.50
C GLU A 239 -7.85 15.54 12.44
N VAL A 240 -6.88 14.64 12.27
CA VAL A 240 -7.05 13.45 11.43
C VAL A 240 -8.16 12.57 11.97
N GLN A 241 -8.19 12.31 13.28
CA GLN A 241 -9.26 11.51 13.91
C GLN A 241 -10.64 12.17 13.74
N LYS A 242 -10.74 13.49 13.93
CA LYS A 242 -11.99 14.23 13.68
C LYS A 242 -12.42 14.13 12.21
N ALA A 243 -11.47 14.24 11.28
CA ALA A 243 -11.77 14.07 9.86
C ALA A 243 -12.26 12.65 9.55
N LEU A 244 -11.65 11.61 10.12
CA LEU A 244 -12.06 10.22 9.92
C LEU A 244 -13.36 9.84 10.65
N ALA A 245 -13.79 10.63 11.63
CA ALA A 245 -15.10 10.49 12.26
C ALA A 245 -16.23 11.12 11.43
N ASP A 246 -15.91 12.01 10.49
CA ASP A 246 -16.87 12.67 9.62
C ASP A 246 -17.52 11.68 8.62
N PRO A 247 -18.86 11.57 8.55
CA PRO A 247 -19.54 10.62 7.67
C PRO A 247 -19.18 10.78 6.18
N GLU A 248 -19.04 12.02 5.69
CA GLU A 248 -18.73 12.31 4.29
C GLU A 248 -17.31 11.81 3.94
N VAL A 249 -16.35 12.02 4.84
CA VAL A 249 -14.99 11.49 4.69
C VAL A 249 -14.98 9.97 4.68
N ARG A 250 -15.72 9.34 5.61
CA ARG A 250 -15.80 7.86 5.68
C ARG A 250 -16.41 7.27 4.43
N GLU A 251 -17.48 7.87 3.91
CA GLU A 251 -18.12 7.44 2.66
C GLU A 251 -17.18 7.57 1.47
N LYS A 252 -16.50 8.72 1.33
CA LYS A 252 -15.51 8.96 0.26
C LYS A 252 -14.35 7.96 0.32
N LEU A 253 -13.83 7.66 1.51
CA LEU A 253 -12.76 6.66 1.68
C LEU A 253 -13.26 5.24 1.36
N ALA A 254 -14.45 4.86 1.85
CA ALA A 254 -15.03 3.55 1.58
C ALA A 254 -15.34 3.34 0.09
N ALA A 255 -15.80 4.38 -0.61
CA ALA A 255 -16.01 4.35 -2.06
C ALA A 255 -14.71 4.07 -2.85
N GLN A 256 -13.56 4.41 -2.25
CA GLN A 256 -12.23 4.11 -2.76
C GLN A 256 -11.66 2.79 -2.20
N GLY A 257 -12.43 1.96 -1.48
CA GLY A 257 -11.93 0.69 -0.92
C GLY A 257 -10.90 0.86 0.20
N LEU A 258 -10.94 2.00 0.90
CA LEU A 258 -10.10 2.30 2.06
C LEU A 258 -10.92 2.16 3.34
N THR A 259 -10.34 1.56 4.37
CA THR A 259 -11.00 1.43 5.66
C THR A 259 -10.38 2.42 6.66
N PRO A 260 -11.10 3.47 7.09
CA PRO A 260 -10.62 4.43 8.08
C PRO A 260 -10.16 3.75 9.37
N ARG A 261 -9.10 4.28 9.98
CA ARG A 261 -8.60 3.84 11.29
C ARG A 261 -8.56 5.01 12.27
N GLY A 262 -7.64 5.96 12.04
CA GLY A 262 -7.31 6.97 13.02
C GLY A 262 -6.52 6.35 14.19
N SER A 263 -5.37 6.91 14.52
CA SER A 263 -4.62 6.52 15.72
C SER A 263 -4.02 7.72 16.41
N SER A 264 -3.55 7.54 17.64
CA SER A 264 -2.55 8.40 18.26
C SER A 264 -1.17 8.25 17.57
N PRO A 265 -0.28 9.23 17.75
CA PRO A 265 1.13 9.11 17.37
C PRO A 265 1.80 7.86 17.96
N GLU A 266 1.55 7.56 19.23
CA GLU A 266 2.20 6.47 19.96
C GLU A 266 1.78 5.08 19.45
N GLU A 267 0.50 4.92 19.12
CA GLU A 267 -0.02 3.69 18.49
C GLU A 267 0.60 3.47 17.11
N LEU A 268 0.69 4.52 16.29
CA LEU A 268 1.34 4.42 14.97
C LEU A 268 2.83 4.09 15.11
N GLY A 269 3.54 4.74 16.03
CA GLY A 269 4.96 4.46 16.28
C GLY A 269 5.19 3.00 16.72
N SER A 270 4.30 2.46 17.56
CA SER A 270 4.35 1.06 17.99
C SER A 270 4.03 0.09 16.84
N ALA A 271 3.01 0.38 16.04
CA ALA A 271 2.66 -0.41 14.86
C ALA A 271 3.80 -0.42 13.82
N THR A 272 4.45 0.73 13.59
CA THR A 272 5.57 0.86 12.65
C THR A 272 6.75 -0.01 13.08
N ARG A 273 7.16 0.04 14.36
CA ARG A 273 8.24 -0.81 14.89
C ARG A 273 7.92 -2.29 14.75
N ALA A 274 6.72 -2.70 15.14
CA ALA A 274 6.29 -4.10 15.07
C ALA A 274 6.28 -4.61 13.61
N GLN A 275 5.76 -3.81 12.68
CA GLN A 275 5.66 -4.21 11.28
C GLN A 275 7.01 -4.18 10.57
N LEU A 276 7.91 -3.23 10.91
CA LEU A 276 9.30 -3.20 10.43
C LEU A 276 10.03 -4.49 10.80
N ALA A 277 9.89 -4.96 12.05
CA ALA A 277 10.47 -6.23 12.48
C ALA A 277 9.83 -7.44 11.77
N LYS A 278 8.49 -7.44 11.65
CA LYS A 278 7.74 -8.51 10.94
C LYS A 278 8.21 -8.65 9.49
N TYR A 279 8.26 -7.55 8.74
CA TYR A 279 8.69 -7.61 7.34
C TYR A 279 10.17 -7.92 7.18
N GLY A 280 11.03 -7.48 8.10
CA GLY A 280 12.43 -7.90 8.11
C GLY A 280 12.60 -9.42 8.23
N ALA A 281 11.83 -10.05 9.13
CA ALA A 281 11.81 -11.51 9.26
C ALA A 281 11.25 -12.19 8.02
N LEU A 282 10.13 -11.70 7.47
CA LEU A 282 9.47 -12.27 6.29
C LEU A 282 10.33 -12.18 5.03
N ILE A 283 10.90 -11.00 4.75
CA ILE A 283 11.76 -10.76 3.59
C ILE A 283 12.97 -11.69 3.64
N LYS A 284 13.63 -11.79 4.81
CA LYS A 284 14.76 -12.68 5.00
C LYS A 284 14.38 -14.16 4.85
N ALA A 285 13.29 -14.60 5.47
CA ALA A 285 12.85 -16.00 5.44
C ALA A 285 12.44 -16.46 4.03
N ASN A 286 11.99 -15.53 3.19
CA ASN A 286 11.51 -15.82 1.83
C ASN A 286 12.54 -15.43 0.75
N ASN A 287 13.77 -15.04 1.13
CA ASN A 287 14.82 -14.56 0.23
C ASN A 287 14.33 -13.50 -0.77
N ILE A 288 13.47 -12.59 -0.33
CA ILE A 288 12.93 -11.53 -1.18
C ILE A 288 14.01 -10.47 -1.37
N THR A 289 14.37 -10.21 -2.62
CA THR A 289 15.35 -9.20 -3.03
C THR A 289 14.66 -8.01 -3.66
N ALA A 290 15.34 -6.86 -3.75
CA ALA A 290 14.82 -5.72 -4.49
C ALA A 290 14.86 -5.92 -6.02
N GLU A 291 15.72 -6.82 -6.51
CA GLU A 291 15.94 -7.19 -7.92
C GLU A 291 15.80 -8.69 -8.12
#